data_AF-A0AAW2WFL4-F1
#
_entry.id   AF-A0AAW2WFL4-F1
#
_cell.length_a   1.000
_cell.length_b   1.000
_cell.length_c   1.000
_cell.angle_alpha   90.00
_cell.angle_beta   90.00
_cell.angle_gamma   90.00
#
_symmetry.space_group_name_H-M   'P 1'
#
loop_
_entity.id
_entity.type
_entity.pdbx_description
1 polymer ?
#
loop_
_entity_poly.entity_id
_entity_poly.type
_entity_poly.pdbx_seq_one_letter_code
_entity_poly.pdbx_strand_id
1 'polypeptide(L)'
;MSRLSVKDRKGMWTMLLTKALLVKKGKTPEEKNLEEAETPVKVQPTEELLNIEIIPENPNKTTRIGSHLGEEAKKEIILCLQCNANIFAWTP
;
A
#
# COMPACT_ATOMS: atom_id res chain seq x y z
N MET A 1 -15.93 16.91 50.95
CA MET A 1 -14.73 16.62 50.14
C MET A 1 -14.46 15.12 50.20
N SER A 2 -14.88 14.35 49.19
CA SER A 2 -14.73 12.88 49.19
C SER A 2 -13.44 12.49 48.45
N ARG A 3 -12.45 11.99 49.19
CA ARG A 3 -11.19 11.47 48.62
C ARG A 3 -11.47 10.11 47.97
N LEU A 4 -11.47 10.06 46.65
CA LEU A 4 -11.52 8.80 45.88
C LEU A 4 -10.31 7.91 46.21
N SER A 5 -10.60 6.68 46.63
CA SER A 5 -9.64 5.66 47.02
C SER A 5 -8.67 5.34 45.86
N VAL A 6 -7.39 5.15 46.18
CA VAL A 6 -6.33 4.84 45.20
C VAL A 6 -6.60 3.51 44.47
N LYS A 7 -7.42 2.62 45.05
CA LYS A 7 -7.83 1.33 44.45
C LYS A 7 -8.78 1.50 43.25
N ASP A 8 -9.62 2.53 43.25
CA ASP A 8 -10.60 2.77 42.18
C ASP A 8 -9.96 3.39 40.93
N ARG A 9 -8.80 4.04 41.08
CA ARG A 9 -8.05 4.66 39.98
C ARG A 9 -7.38 3.63 39.06
N LYS A 10 -6.92 2.49 39.61
CA LYS A 10 -6.30 1.42 38.81
C LYS A 10 -7.32 0.70 37.91
N GLY A 11 -8.53 0.42 38.42
CA GLY A 11 -9.60 -0.22 37.62
C GLY A 11 -10.15 0.69 36.52
N MET A 12 -10.13 2.00 36.74
CA MET A 12 -10.51 2.98 35.72
C MET A 12 -9.47 3.07 34.60
N TRP A 13 -8.17 3.03 34.96
CA TRP A 13 -7.09 3.05 33.97
C TRP A 13 -7.04 1.80 33.10
N THR A 14 -7.34 0.61 33.64
CA THR A 14 -7.43 -0.61 32.82
C THR A 14 -8.60 -0.56 31.86
N MET A 15 -9.78 -0.07 32.28
CA MET A 15 -10.93 0.11 31.39
C MET A 15 -10.68 1.11 30.25
N LEU A 16 -9.95 2.20 30.52
CA LEU A 16 -9.60 3.18 29.48
C LEU A 16 -8.61 2.61 28.46
N LEU A 17 -7.61 1.84 28.91
CA LEU A 17 -6.67 1.17 28.01
C LEU A 17 -7.37 0.11 27.13
N THR A 18 -8.29 -0.67 27.69
CA THR A 18 -9.04 -1.68 26.92
C THR A 18 -9.99 -1.04 25.90
N LYS A 19 -10.64 0.07 26.25
CA LYS A 19 -11.44 0.86 25.28
C LYS A 19 -10.56 1.45 24.17
N ALA A 20 -9.39 2.00 24.50
CA ALA A 20 -8.46 2.53 23.51
C ALA A 20 -7.92 1.44 22.56
N LEU A 21 -7.71 0.21 23.05
CA LEU A 21 -7.34 -0.93 22.21
C LEU A 21 -8.47 -1.38 21.28
N LEU A 22 -9.72 -1.35 21.76
CA LEU A 22 -10.90 -1.69 20.94
C LEU A 22 -11.20 -0.64 19.85
N VAL A 23 -10.96 0.64 20.12
CA VAL A 23 -11.12 1.73 19.13
C VAL A 23 -10.15 1.57 17.94
N LYS A 24 -9.00 0.92 18.12
CA LYS A 24 -8.04 0.68 17.02
C LYS A 24 -8.48 -0.38 15.99
N LYS A 25 -9.63 -1.04 16.16
CA LYS A 25 -10.10 -2.08 15.23
C LYS A 25 -11.35 -1.71 14.41
N GLY A 26 -11.79 -0.46 14.43
CA GLY A 26 -13.01 -0.01 13.74
C GLY A 26 -12.82 1.31 12.99
N LYS A 27 -12.98 1.25 11.67
CA LYS A 27 -12.98 2.35 10.69
C LYS A 27 -14.22 3.25 10.86
N THR A 28 -14.07 4.58 10.93
CA THR A 28 -14.94 5.63 10.31
C THR A 28 -14.43 7.07 10.64
N PRO A 29 -14.86 8.13 9.92
CA PRO A 29 -13.94 9.00 9.18
C PRO A 29 -13.86 10.46 9.67
N GLU A 30 -12.93 11.19 9.05
CA GLU A 30 -12.87 12.64 8.81
C GLU A 30 -12.85 13.60 10.00
N GLU A 31 -11.68 14.21 10.19
CA GLU A 31 -11.51 15.67 10.25
C GLU A 31 -10.06 15.92 10.65
N LYS A 32 -9.18 16.32 9.70
CA LYS A 32 -8.15 17.38 9.83
C LYS A 32 -7.75 17.86 8.45
N ASN A 33 -8.13 19.10 8.15
CA ASN A 33 -7.62 19.89 7.05
C ASN A 33 -6.18 20.32 7.43
N LEU A 34 -5.18 19.75 6.77
CA LEU A 34 -3.83 20.28 6.68
C LEU A 34 -3.46 20.24 5.20
N GLU A 35 -2.99 21.36 4.67
CA GLU A 35 -2.35 21.47 3.36
C GLU A 35 -1.09 20.59 3.34
N GLU A 36 -1.30 19.30 3.14
CA GLU A 36 -0.27 18.28 2.96
C GLU A 36 -0.32 17.93 1.48
N ALA A 37 0.80 18.14 0.76
CA ALA A 37 0.90 17.78 -0.65
C ALA A 37 0.40 16.34 -0.82
N GLU A 38 -0.78 16.17 -1.43
CA GLU A 38 -1.46 14.89 -1.55
C GLU A 38 -0.58 13.95 -2.38
N THR A 39 0.30 13.19 -1.73
CA THR A 39 0.97 12.09 -2.39
C THR A 39 -0.13 11.10 -2.76
N PRO A 40 -0.37 10.84 -4.05
CA PRO A 40 -1.47 9.98 -4.46
C PRO A 40 -1.32 8.64 -3.77
N VAL A 41 -2.37 8.21 -3.06
CA VAL A 41 -2.40 6.91 -2.41
C VAL A 41 -2.19 5.85 -3.50
N LYS A 42 -1.02 5.22 -3.48
CA LYS A 42 -0.66 4.20 -4.48
C LYS A 42 -1.56 2.98 -4.26
N VAL A 43 -2.55 2.81 -5.13
CA VAL A 43 -3.41 1.63 -5.13
C VAL A 43 -2.58 0.43 -5.55
N GLN A 44 -2.64 -0.64 -4.76
CA GLN A 44 -2.01 -1.91 -5.14
C GLN A 44 -2.95 -2.70 -6.06
N PRO A 45 -2.42 -3.30 -7.13
CA PRO A 45 -3.22 -4.17 -7.98
C PRO A 45 -3.72 -5.38 -7.19
N THR A 46 -5.01 -5.71 -7.37
CA THR A 46 -5.64 -6.89 -6.75
C THR A 46 -5.08 -8.18 -7.34
N GLU A 47 -4.70 -8.15 -8.61
CA GLU A 47 -4.14 -9.29 -9.31
C GLU A 47 -2.63 -9.42 -9.06
N GLU A 48 -2.17 -10.66 -9.06
CA GLU A 48 -0.76 -10.96 -9.02
C GLU A 48 -0.08 -10.51 -10.32
N LEU A 49 1.13 -9.96 -10.18
CA LEU A 49 1.90 -9.47 -11.32
C LEU A 49 3.26 -10.17 -11.36
N LEU A 50 3.75 -10.41 -12.57
CA LEU A 50 5.06 -10.97 -12.84
C LEU A 50 6.02 -9.85 -13.21
N ASN A 51 7.23 -9.90 -12.66
CA ASN A 51 8.34 -9.07 -13.12
C ASN A 51 8.83 -9.58 -14.48
N ILE A 52 9.08 -8.66 -15.39
CA ILE A 52 9.70 -8.91 -16.69
C ILE A 52 10.86 -7.94 -16.90
N GLU A 53 11.89 -8.40 -17.60
CA GLU A 53 13.02 -7.58 -18.04
C GLU A 53 12.68 -6.96 -19.40
N ILE A 54 12.82 -5.63 -19.49
CA ILE A 54 12.58 -4.89 -20.74
C ILE A 54 13.87 -4.75 -21.54
N ILE A 55 15.01 -4.64 -20.87
CA ILE A 55 16.31 -4.55 -21.52
C ILE A 55 17.14 -5.75 -21.06
N PRO A 56 17.40 -6.75 -21.92
CA PRO A 56 18.14 -7.96 -21.54
C PRO A 56 19.53 -7.67 -20.95
N GLU A 57 20.14 -6.56 -21.37
CA GLU A 57 21.47 -6.13 -20.93
C GLU A 57 21.44 -5.34 -19.61
N ASN A 58 20.24 -5.02 -19.08
CA ASN A 58 20.08 -4.23 -17.88
C ASN A 58 18.98 -4.81 -16.97
N PRO A 59 19.33 -5.66 -15.99
CA PRO A 59 18.36 -6.32 -15.11
C PRO A 59 17.62 -5.34 -14.18
N ASN A 60 18.07 -4.09 -14.08
CA ASN A 60 17.36 -3.07 -13.31
C ASN A 60 16.19 -2.45 -14.11
N LYS A 61 16.19 -2.62 -15.44
CA LYS A 61 15.13 -2.12 -16.32
C LYS A 61 14.03 -3.16 -16.46
N THR A 62 13.22 -3.23 -15.41
CA THR A 62 12.09 -4.16 -15.30
C THR A 62 10.75 -3.44 -15.22
N THR A 63 9.68 -4.19 -15.52
CA THR A 63 8.30 -3.76 -15.24
C THR A 63 7.46 -4.96 -14.82
N ARG A 64 6.21 -4.71 -14.45
CA ARG A 64 5.25 -5.72 -13.97
C ARG A 64 4.07 -5.84 -14.92
N ILE A 65 3.71 -7.07 -15.29
CA ILE A 65 2.51 -7.39 -16.08
C ILE A 65 1.65 -8.43 -15.35
N GLY A 66 0.36 -8.52 -15.67
CA GLY A 66 -0.56 -9.47 -15.03
C GLY A 66 -0.09 -10.92 -15.17
N SER A 67 -0.15 -11.70 -14.08
CA SER A 67 0.30 -13.09 -14.08
C SER A 67 -0.61 -14.03 -14.87
N HIS A 68 -1.89 -13.67 -14.99
CA HIS A 68 -2.92 -14.48 -15.65
C HIS A 68 -3.06 -14.18 -17.16
N LEU A 69 -2.14 -13.42 -17.75
CA LEU A 69 -2.12 -13.19 -19.20
C LEU A 69 -1.83 -14.50 -19.93
N GLY A 70 -2.64 -14.82 -20.94
CA GLY A 70 -2.37 -15.94 -21.85
C GLY A 70 -1.01 -15.80 -22.53
N GLU A 71 -0.38 -16.92 -22.89
CA GLU A 71 1.01 -16.94 -23.37
C GLU A 71 1.25 -16.07 -24.61
N GLU A 72 0.30 -16.07 -25.55
CA GLU A 72 0.38 -15.27 -26.78
C GLU A 72 0.34 -13.77 -26.47
N ALA A 73 -0.68 -13.31 -25.75
CA ALA A 73 -0.81 -11.93 -25.32
C ALA A 73 0.41 -11.47 -24.49
N LYS A 74 0.92 -12.34 -23.61
CA LYS A 74 2.13 -12.07 -22.83
C LYS A 74 3.33 -11.81 -23.74
N LYS A 75 3.55 -12.63 -24.76
CA LYS A 75 4.65 -12.46 -25.73
C LYS A 75 4.51 -11.15 -26.50
N GLU A 76 3.30 -10.86 -27.00
CA GLU A 76 3.04 -9.63 -27.76
C GLU A 76 3.28 -8.36 -26.92
N ILE A 77 2.81 -8.36 -25.68
CA ILE A 77 3.03 -7.24 -24.75
C ILE A 77 4.52 -7.08 -24.47
N ILE A 78 5.24 -8.15 -24.15
CA ILE A 78 6.68 -8.09 -23.88
C ILE A 78 7.42 -7.51 -25.10
N LEU A 79 7.16 -8.04 -26.30
CA LEU A 79 7.75 -7.53 -27.55
C LEU A 79 7.46 -6.04 -27.76
N CYS A 80 6.21 -5.63 -27.59
CA CYS A 80 5.80 -4.23 -27.74
C CYS A 80 6.56 -3.31 -26.77
N LEU A 81 6.67 -3.69 -25.50
CA LEU A 81 7.39 -2.90 -24.49
C LEU A 81 8.90 -2.85 -24.77
N GLN A 82 9.49 -3.96 -25.22
CA GLN A 82 10.91 -4.04 -25.57
C GLN A 82 11.24 -3.20 -26.82
N CYS A 83 10.45 -3.29 -27.88
CA CYS A 83 10.64 -2.50 -29.11
C CYS A 83 10.51 -0.98 -28.85
N ASN A 84 9.77 -0.59 -27.82
CA ASN A 84 9.52 0.81 -27.46
C ASN A 84 10.18 1.20 -26.13
N ALA A 85 11.23 0.49 -25.72
CA ALA A 85 11.86 0.70 -24.42
C ALA A 85 12.38 2.14 -24.21
N ASN A 86 12.68 2.87 -25.27
CA ASN A 86 13.11 4.26 -25.22
C ASN A 86 11.98 5.28 -25.00
N ILE A 87 10.71 4.89 -25.17
CA ILE A 87 9.56 5.78 -25.02
C ILE A 87 9.15 5.91 -23.55
N PHE A 88 9.30 4.84 -22.78
CA PHE A 88 8.84 4.77 -21.40
C PHE A 88 9.95 5.14 -20.39
N ALA A 89 9.56 5.86 -19.34
CA ALA A 89 10.44 6.17 -18.22
C ALA A 89 10.49 4.98 -17.24
N TRP A 90 11.31 3.97 -17.55
CA TRP A 90 11.52 2.83 -16.67
C TRP A 90 12.20 3.25 -15.37
N THR A 91 11.70 2.73 -14.25
CA THR A 91 12.36 2.86 -12.95
C THR A 91 13.84 2.43 -13.07
N PRO A 92 14.80 3.20 -12.50
CA PRO A 92 16.16 2.74 -12.31
C PRO A 92 16.26 1.56 -11.34
#